data_AF-A0A6G3MKZ3-F1
#
_entry.id   AF-A0A6G3MKZ3-F1
#
_cell.length_a   1.000
_cell.length_b   1.000
_cell.length_c   1.000
_cell.angle_alpha   90.00
_cell.angle_beta   90.00
_cell.angle_gamma   90.00
#
_symmetry.space_group_name_H-M   'P 1'
#
loop_
_entity.id
_entity.type
_entity.pdbx_description
1 polymer ?
#
loop_
_entity_poly.entity_id
_entity_poly.type
_entity_poly.pdbx_seq_one_letter_code
_entity_poly.pdbx_strand_id
1 'polypeptide(L)'
;MASKFTDLSFLSTRKDVNASDFDLPAEFYTFIVKNDEIINLSKKLKEYSEKIPHFKYIRKQPDDLTHSCVFVPTKMELETLKTVVKNDCTCFKETITLNIKNFTMEEIFSSFIPNDVYHPFSFETIGHIAHFNLTDQFYDFKHKIGKIVLLKNPTIKTVINKVSNIENEFRNVS
;
A
#
# COMPACT_ATOMS: atom_id res chain seq x y z
N MET A 1 7.62 -0.90 2.70
CA MET A 1 6.48 0.07 2.68
C MET A 1 6.53 0.86 1.38
N ALA A 2 5.43 0.91 0.63
CA ALA A 2 5.32 1.57 -0.68
C ALA A 2 5.40 3.10 -0.58
N SER A 3 4.86 3.66 0.49
CA SER A 3 4.91 5.09 0.83
C SER A 3 6.33 5.65 0.97
N LYS A 4 7.36 4.78 1.13
CA LYS A 4 8.77 5.21 1.10
C LYS A 4 9.22 5.67 -0.29
N PHE A 5 8.53 5.24 -1.35
CA PHE A 5 8.96 5.43 -2.74
C PHE A 5 8.15 6.45 -3.51
N THR A 6 7.07 6.95 -2.94
CA THR A 6 6.19 7.93 -3.57
C THR A 6 5.48 8.78 -2.51
N ASP A 7 5.06 9.97 -2.91
CA ASP A 7 4.40 10.93 -2.04
C ASP A 7 2.89 10.69 -1.94
N LEU A 8 2.41 10.58 -0.70
CA LEU A 8 0.98 10.49 -0.36
C LEU A 8 0.44 11.79 0.24
N SER A 9 1.24 12.85 0.33
CA SER A 9 0.88 14.14 0.97
C SER A 9 -0.38 14.78 0.36
N PHE A 10 -0.68 14.50 -0.91
CA PHE A 10 -1.89 14.96 -1.59
C PHE A 10 -3.19 14.54 -0.87
N LEU A 11 -3.15 13.45 -0.10
CA LEU A 11 -4.30 12.95 0.66
C LEU A 11 -4.68 13.90 1.81
N SER A 12 -3.75 14.72 2.32
CA SER A 12 -4.03 15.69 3.37
C SER A 12 -4.91 16.84 2.89
N THR A 13 -4.74 17.27 1.63
CA THR A 13 -5.44 18.44 1.06
C THR A 13 -6.71 18.10 0.30
N ARG A 14 -6.81 16.88 -0.26
CA ARG A 14 -7.99 16.45 -1.01
C ARG A 14 -9.14 16.06 -0.09
N LYS A 15 -10.36 16.48 -0.42
CA LYS A 15 -11.57 16.06 0.32
C LYS A 15 -12.05 14.67 -0.08
N ASP A 16 -11.94 14.32 -1.36
CA ASP A 16 -12.37 13.03 -1.92
C ASP A 16 -11.21 12.38 -2.69
N VAL A 17 -11.29 11.06 -2.86
CA VAL A 17 -10.22 10.23 -3.46
C VAL A 17 -10.80 9.14 -4.37
N ASN A 18 -10.13 8.90 -5.47
CA ASN A 18 -10.44 7.86 -6.44
C ASN A 18 -9.26 6.92 -6.65
N ALA A 19 -9.50 5.74 -7.24
CA ALA A 19 -8.46 4.74 -7.46
C ALA A 19 -7.26 5.29 -8.25
N SER A 20 -7.52 6.09 -9.29
CA SER A 20 -6.51 6.70 -10.16
C SER A 20 -5.64 7.73 -9.45
N ASP A 21 -6.09 8.29 -8.33
CA ASP A 21 -5.28 9.22 -7.55
C ASP A 21 -4.06 8.53 -6.92
N PHE A 22 -4.09 7.20 -6.84
CA PHE A 22 -3.00 6.39 -6.33
C PHE A 22 -2.10 5.83 -7.43
N ASP A 23 -2.33 6.16 -8.71
CA ASP A 23 -1.45 5.76 -9.83
C ASP A 23 -0.19 6.63 -9.81
N LEU A 24 0.70 6.29 -8.88
CA LEU A 24 1.86 7.09 -8.54
C LEU A 24 3.15 6.48 -9.10
N PRO A 25 4.01 7.26 -9.78
CA PRO A 25 5.28 6.76 -10.28
C PRO A 25 6.27 6.52 -9.15
N ALA A 26 6.97 5.39 -9.20
CA ALA A 26 8.08 5.08 -8.31
C ALA A 26 9.24 4.47 -9.11
N GLU A 27 10.46 4.94 -8.87
CA GLU A 27 11.66 4.39 -9.50
C GLU A 27 12.24 3.24 -8.69
N PHE A 28 12.54 2.14 -9.36
CA PHE A 28 13.19 0.97 -8.76
C PHE A 28 14.39 0.53 -9.58
N TYR A 29 15.36 -0.08 -8.89
CA TYR A 29 16.40 -0.82 -9.59
C TYR A 29 15.81 -2.08 -10.21
N THR A 30 16.08 -2.26 -11.49
CA THR A 30 15.70 -3.44 -12.27
C THR A 30 16.94 -4.17 -12.71
N PHE A 31 16.97 -5.48 -12.46
CA PHE A 31 18.03 -6.37 -12.92
C PHE A 31 17.48 -7.28 -14.03
N ILE A 32 18.18 -7.36 -15.16
CA ILE A 32 17.90 -8.33 -16.20
C ILE A 32 18.65 -9.61 -15.86
N VAL A 33 17.93 -10.72 -15.76
CA VAL A 33 18.46 -12.00 -15.26
C VAL A 33 17.97 -13.12 -16.14
N LYS A 34 18.85 -14.07 -16.47
CA LYS A 34 18.46 -15.31 -17.16
C LYS A 34 17.48 -16.11 -16.31
N ASN A 35 16.50 -16.73 -16.96
CA ASN A 35 15.42 -17.43 -16.27
C ASN A 35 15.91 -18.53 -15.31
N ASP A 36 16.99 -19.23 -15.66
CA ASP A 36 17.57 -20.29 -14.84
C ASP A 36 18.20 -19.77 -13.54
N GLU A 37 18.60 -18.50 -13.50
CA GLU A 37 19.25 -17.87 -12.34
C GLU A 37 18.27 -17.08 -11.45
N ILE A 38 17.04 -16.87 -11.91
CA ILE A 38 16.03 -16.04 -11.21
C ILE A 38 15.82 -16.51 -9.77
N ILE A 39 15.67 -17.81 -9.55
CA ILE A 39 15.33 -18.34 -8.22
C ILE A 39 16.43 -18.02 -7.21
N ASN A 40 17.69 -18.15 -7.62
CA ASN A 40 18.84 -17.86 -6.76
C ASN A 40 18.96 -16.35 -6.50
N LEU A 41 18.89 -15.54 -7.56
CA LEU A 41 19.12 -14.11 -7.44
C LEU A 41 17.96 -13.39 -6.74
N SER A 42 16.72 -13.73 -7.07
CA SER A 42 15.54 -13.15 -6.43
C SER A 42 15.52 -13.40 -4.93
N LYS A 43 15.96 -14.58 -4.45
CA LYS A 43 16.09 -14.86 -3.01
C LYS A 43 17.07 -13.91 -2.33
N LYS A 44 18.24 -13.70 -2.93
CA LYS A 44 19.28 -12.80 -2.40
C LYS A 44 18.81 -11.34 -2.41
N LEU A 45 18.30 -10.87 -3.54
CA LEU A 45 17.82 -9.49 -3.69
C LEU A 45 16.61 -9.17 -2.80
N LYS A 46 15.81 -10.18 -2.46
CA LYS A 46 14.66 -10.02 -1.56
C LYS A 46 15.08 -9.57 -0.14
N GLU A 47 16.28 -9.90 0.31
CA GLU A 47 16.81 -9.44 1.61
C GLU A 47 17.03 -7.92 1.65
N TYR A 48 17.28 -7.31 0.49
CA TYR A 48 17.53 -5.88 0.32
C TYR A 48 16.31 -5.12 -0.20
N SER A 49 15.22 -5.84 -0.49
CA SER A 49 13.99 -5.31 -1.04
C SER A 49 12.98 -5.05 0.06
N GLU A 50 12.41 -3.85 0.05
CA GLU A 50 11.22 -3.51 0.81
C GLU A 50 10.04 -4.37 0.36
N LYS A 51 9.23 -4.80 1.33
CA LYS A 51 7.95 -5.46 1.04
C LYS A 51 6.92 -4.40 0.65
N ILE A 52 6.40 -4.55 -0.56
CA ILE A 52 5.27 -3.85 -1.17
C ILE A 52 4.15 -4.88 -1.42
N PRO A 53 2.95 -4.70 -0.83
CA PRO A 53 1.76 -5.51 -1.10
C PRO A 53 1.41 -5.57 -2.60
N HIS A 54 0.95 -6.74 -3.05
CA HIS A 54 0.46 -6.95 -4.42
C HIS A 54 1.41 -6.48 -5.54
N PHE A 55 2.71 -6.34 -5.25
CA PHE A 55 3.72 -5.93 -6.22
C PHE A 55 4.34 -7.13 -6.91
N LYS A 56 4.45 -7.06 -8.24
CA LYS A 56 5.05 -8.11 -9.05
C LYS A 56 6.54 -7.81 -9.24
N TYR A 57 7.37 -8.39 -8.37
CA TYR A 57 8.83 -8.22 -8.34
C TYR A 57 9.56 -8.88 -9.51
N ILE A 58 8.95 -9.86 -10.17
CA ILE A 58 9.55 -10.55 -11.31
C ILE A 58 8.61 -10.43 -12.50
N ARG A 59 9.08 -9.85 -13.59
CA ARG A 59 8.31 -9.67 -14.82
C ARG A 59 9.12 -10.24 -16.00
N LYS A 60 8.46 -11.00 -16.87
CA LYS A 60 9.09 -11.48 -18.10
C LYS A 60 9.33 -10.31 -19.03
N GLN A 61 10.42 -10.34 -19.78
CA GLN A 61 10.62 -9.37 -20.85
C GLN A 61 9.70 -9.74 -22.03
N PRO A 62 9.01 -8.76 -22.64
CA PRO A 62 8.16 -9.03 -23.81
C PRO A 62 8.96 -9.56 -25.00
N ASP A 63 10.15 -8.99 -25.22
CA ASP A 63 10.98 -9.25 -26.40
C ASP A 63 12.06 -10.32 -26.15
N ASP A 64 12.23 -10.77 -24.90
CA ASP A 64 13.21 -11.77 -24.51
C ASP A 64 12.57 -12.81 -23.57
N LEU A 65 12.35 -14.01 -24.12
CA LEU A 65 11.77 -15.13 -23.37
C LEU A 65 12.78 -15.84 -22.47
N THR A 66 14.07 -15.55 -22.61
CA THR A 66 15.17 -16.16 -21.84
C THR A 66 15.54 -15.36 -20.60
N HIS A 67 15.17 -14.08 -20.56
CA HIS A 67 15.43 -13.19 -19.43
C HIS A 67 14.14 -12.68 -18.78
N SER A 68 14.27 -12.31 -17.51
CA SER A 68 13.24 -11.60 -16.75
C SER A 68 13.84 -10.40 -16.02
N CYS A 69 12.99 -9.40 -15.80
CA CYS A 69 13.27 -8.26 -14.95
C CYS A 69 12.96 -8.59 -13.50
N VAL A 70 13.94 -8.39 -12.62
CA VAL A 70 13.78 -8.45 -11.16
C VAL A 70 13.84 -7.03 -10.61
N PHE A 71 12.74 -6.58 -10.02
CA PHE A 71 12.60 -5.27 -9.41
C PHE A 71 12.99 -5.33 -7.94
N VAL A 72 13.80 -4.37 -7.51
CA VAL A 72 14.28 -4.26 -6.13
C VAL A 72 13.87 -2.91 -5.54
N PRO A 73 12.67 -2.82 -4.94
CA PRO A 73 12.27 -1.66 -4.15
C PRO A 73 13.22 -1.41 -2.98
N THR A 74 14.18 -0.51 -3.14
CA THR A 74 15.12 -0.16 -2.07
C THR A 74 15.57 1.29 -2.18
N LYS A 75 15.96 1.87 -1.04
CA LYS A 75 16.62 3.18 -0.97
C LYS A 75 18.14 3.07 -0.89
N MET A 76 18.66 1.83 -0.89
CA MET A 76 20.09 1.57 -0.88
C MET A 76 20.72 1.95 -2.22
N GLU A 77 22.02 2.26 -2.17
CA GLU A 77 22.81 2.56 -3.37
C GLU A 77 23.03 1.32 -4.24
N LEU A 78 23.13 1.56 -5.56
CA LEU A 78 23.29 0.50 -6.56
C LEU A 78 24.55 -0.35 -6.32
N GLU A 79 25.64 0.26 -5.88
CA GLU A 79 26.92 -0.43 -5.67
C GLU A 79 26.80 -1.52 -4.60
N THR A 80 26.01 -1.28 -3.54
CA THR A 80 25.73 -2.32 -2.53
C THR A 80 24.95 -3.48 -3.14
N LEU A 81 23.98 -3.21 -4.01
CA LEU A 81 23.24 -4.28 -4.69
C LEU A 81 24.12 -5.08 -5.66
N LYS A 82 25.01 -4.42 -6.40
CA LYS A 82 25.95 -5.08 -7.32
C LYS A 82 26.89 -6.05 -6.60
N THR A 83 27.32 -5.79 -5.37
CA THR A 83 28.15 -6.74 -4.62
C THR A 83 27.45 -8.09 -4.33
N VAL A 84 26.11 -8.09 -4.32
CA VAL A 84 25.28 -9.29 -4.10
C VAL A 84 25.09 -10.06 -5.41
N VAL A 85 25.00 -9.33 -6.52
CA VAL A 85 24.84 -9.88 -7.88
C VAL A 85 26.22 -10.13 -8.48
N LYS A 86 26.78 -11.33 -8.25
CA LYS A 86 28.13 -11.72 -8.72
C LYS A 86 28.28 -11.84 -10.24
N ASN A 87 27.18 -11.78 -10.99
CA ASN A 87 27.16 -11.96 -12.45
C ASN A 87 27.13 -10.60 -13.15
N ASP A 88 27.60 -10.54 -14.40
CA ASP A 88 27.39 -9.42 -15.34
C ASP A 88 25.90 -9.29 -15.69
N CYS A 89 25.07 -8.93 -14.72
CA CYS A 89 23.67 -8.63 -14.91
C CYS A 89 23.52 -7.15 -15.25
N THR A 90 22.82 -6.86 -16.35
CA THR A 90 22.42 -5.50 -16.69
C THR A 90 21.48 -4.96 -15.61
N CYS A 91 21.81 -3.79 -15.07
CA CYS A 91 20.97 -3.09 -14.09
C CYS A 91 20.74 -1.64 -14.50
N PHE A 92 19.51 -1.19 -14.35
CA PHE A 92 19.08 0.19 -14.62
C PHE A 92 17.95 0.59 -13.66
N LYS A 93 17.58 1.87 -13.66
CA LYS A 93 16.38 2.34 -12.95
C LYS A 93 15.20 2.37 -13.91
N GLU A 94 14.08 1.83 -13.45
CA GLU A 94 12.83 1.82 -14.21
C GLU A 94 11.72 2.47 -13.37
N THR A 95 10.92 3.32 -14.02
CA THR A 95 9.75 3.92 -13.39
C THR A 95 8.56 2.97 -13.49
N ILE A 96 7.95 2.69 -12.35
CA ILE A 96 6.81 1.79 -12.22
C ILE A 96 5.68 2.52 -11.52
N THR A 97 4.48 2.47 -12.11
CA THR A 97 3.27 2.97 -11.47
C THR A 97 2.84 2.03 -10.36
N LEU A 98 2.91 2.51 -9.12
CA LEU A 98 2.22 1.91 -7.98
C LEU A 98 0.77 2.35 -8.01
N ASN A 99 -0.16 1.47 -7.68
CA ASN A 99 -1.59 1.79 -7.56
C ASN A 99 -2.05 1.62 -6.11
N ILE A 100 -3.33 1.90 -5.85
CA ILE A 100 -3.89 1.84 -4.50
C ILE A 100 -3.60 0.51 -3.79
N LYS A 101 -3.61 -0.63 -4.49
CA LYS A 101 -3.38 -1.97 -3.91
C LYS A 101 -1.95 -2.16 -3.41
N ASN A 102 -1.01 -1.34 -3.85
CA ASN A 102 0.39 -1.42 -3.42
C ASN A 102 0.66 -0.81 -2.06
N PHE A 103 -0.29 -0.06 -1.50
CA PHE A 103 -0.18 0.53 -0.17
C PHE A 103 -0.90 -0.34 0.86
N THR A 104 -0.52 -0.28 2.13
CA THR A 104 -1.37 -0.78 3.22
C THR A 104 -2.47 0.22 3.56
N MET A 105 -3.42 -0.14 4.42
CA MET A 105 -4.40 0.82 4.95
C MET A 105 -3.73 1.82 5.89
N GLU A 106 -2.82 1.34 6.73
CA GLU A 106 -2.02 2.14 7.67
C GLU A 106 -1.22 3.24 6.95
N GLU A 107 -0.50 2.89 5.86
CA GLU A 107 0.26 3.86 5.07
C GLU A 107 -0.62 4.99 4.51
N ILE A 108 -1.83 4.65 4.05
CA ILE A 108 -2.76 5.63 3.50
C ILE A 108 -3.33 6.49 4.63
N PHE A 109 -3.75 5.91 5.74
CA PHE A 109 -4.36 6.66 6.84
C PHE A 109 -3.39 7.60 7.54
N SER A 110 -2.17 7.15 7.83
CA SER A 110 -1.13 7.99 8.43
C SER A 110 -0.66 9.15 7.53
N SER A 111 -1.03 9.16 6.24
CA SER A 111 -0.70 10.27 5.34
C SER A 111 -1.59 11.51 5.48
N PHE A 112 -2.77 11.37 6.09
CA PHE A 112 -3.72 12.48 6.25
C PHE A 112 -4.35 12.57 7.63
N ILE A 113 -4.17 11.57 8.49
CA ILE A 113 -4.63 11.58 9.87
C ILE A 113 -3.43 11.98 10.75
N PRO A 114 -3.59 12.98 11.63
CA PRO A 114 -2.53 13.41 12.53
C PRO A 114 -1.90 12.26 13.35
N ASN A 115 -0.56 12.26 13.46
CA ASN A 115 0.23 11.19 14.09
C ASN A 115 0.10 11.13 15.63
N ASP A 116 -0.45 12.18 16.24
CA ASP A 116 -0.75 12.25 17.68
C ASP A 116 -1.97 11.41 18.07
N VAL A 117 -2.67 10.84 17.09
CA VAL A 117 -3.86 10.02 17.29
C VAL A 117 -3.54 8.55 16.99
N TYR A 118 -3.66 7.67 17.98
CA TYR A 118 -3.55 6.22 17.78
C TYR A 118 -4.52 5.76 16.68
N HIS A 119 -4.08 4.91 15.75
CA HIS A 119 -4.82 4.53 14.53
C HIS A 119 -5.47 3.13 14.62
N PRO A 120 -6.55 2.89 15.38
CA PRO A 120 -7.18 1.57 15.49
C PRO A 120 -8.20 1.34 14.35
N PHE A 121 -7.83 1.56 13.08
CA PHE A 121 -8.76 1.43 11.95
C PHE A 121 -9.04 -0.04 11.55
N SER A 122 -9.07 -0.93 12.53
CA SER A 122 -9.69 -2.24 12.37
C SER A 122 -11.19 -2.08 12.21
N PHE A 123 -11.78 -2.88 11.33
CA PHE A 123 -13.22 -2.95 11.14
C PHE A 123 -13.66 -4.41 11.08
N GLU A 124 -14.90 -4.65 11.48
CA GLU A 124 -15.53 -5.97 11.34
C GLU A 124 -16.21 -6.05 9.97
N THR A 125 -16.23 -7.26 9.39
CA THR A 125 -16.90 -7.49 8.10
C THR A 125 -18.08 -8.42 8.30
N ILE A 126 -19.27 -7.97 7.89
CA ILE A 126 -20.50 -8.76 7.84
C ILE A 126 -20.99 -8.77 6.39
N GLY A 127 -20.74 -9.88 5.69
CA GLY A 127 -21.01 -9.97 4.25
C GLY A 127 -20.21 -8.93 3.45
N HIS A 128 -20.91 -7.98 2.84
CA HIS A 128 -20.32 -6.88 2.05
C HIS A 128 -20.27 -5.54 2.82
N ILE A 129 -20.49 -5.57 4.14
CA ILE A 129 -20.53 -4.37 4.97
C ILE A 129 -19.31 -4.35 5.89
N ALA A 130 -18.57 -3.24 5.89
CA ALA A 130 -17.51 -2.95 6.85
C ALA A 130 -18.06 -2.07 7.98
N HIS A 131 -17.94 -2.54 9.22
CA HIS A 131 -18.43 -1.87 10.42
C HIS A 131 -17.26 -1.27 11.19
N PHE A 132 -17.22 0.06 11.28
CA PHE A 132 -16.24 0.82 12.06
C PHE A 132 -16.81 1.26 13.42
N ASN A 133 -15.91 1.42 14.39
CA ASN A 133 -16.17 2.09 15.66
C ASN A 133 -15.25 3.32 15.76
N LEU A 134 -15.48 4.32 14.90
CA LEU A 134 -14.72 5.56 14.93
C LEU A 134 -15.10 6.39 16.16
N THR A 135 -14.11 6.92 16.86
CA THR A 135 -14.28 7.95 17.89
C THR A 135 -14.42 9.33 17.24
N ASP A 136 -14.97 10.29 17.98
CA ASP A 136 -15.32 11.64 17.47
C ASP A 136 -14.12 12.36 16.81
N GLN A 137 -12.90 12.13 17.30
CA GLN A 137 -11.66 12.67 16.74
C GLN A 137 -11.41 12.29 15.26
N PHE A 138 -12.10 11.27 14.74
CA PHE A 138 -11.98 10.81 13.36
C PHE A 138 -13.17 11.19 12.48
N TYR A 139 -14.16 11.91 13.00
CA TYR A 139 -15.39 12.20 12.26
C TYR A 139 -15.16 13.10 11.04
N ASP A 140 -14.18 14.00 11.10
CA ASP A 140 -13.77 14.82 9.95
C ASP A 140 -13.20 13.99 8.80
N PHE A 141 -12.70 12.79 9.10
CA PHE A 141 -12.09 11.87 8.15
C PHE A 141 -13.03 10.72 7.73
N LYS A 142 -14.19 10.56 8.36
CA LYS A 142 -15.06 9.36 8.23
C LYS A 142 -15.41 9.01 6.77
N HIS A 143 -15.70 10.02 5.96
CA HIS A 143 -16.05 9.81 4.54
C HIS A 143 -14.87 9.34 3.71
N LYS A 144 -13.69 9.94 3.92
CA LYS A 144 -12.46 9.55 3.24
C LYS A 144 -12.01 8.16 3.65
N ILE A 145 -12.09 7.83 4.95
CA ILE A 145 -11.86 6.48 5.47
C ILE A 145 -12.76 5.47 4.76
N GLY A 146 -14.07 5.73 4.74
CA GLY A 146 -15.03 4.84 4.06
C GLY A 146 -14.73 4.64 2.58
N LYS A 147 -14.38 5.72 1.86
CA LYS A 147 -13.99 5.65 0.45
C LYS A 147 -12.75 4.78 0.25
N ILE A 148 -11.71 4.96 1.06
CA ILE A 148 -10.48 4.16 0.98
C ILE A 148 -10.77 2.68 1.25
N VAL A 149 -11.61 2.37 2.24
CA VAL A 149 -12.02 0.99 2.54
C VAL A 149 -12.71 0.34 1.34
N LEU A 150 -13.64 1.04 0.69
CA LEU A 150 -14.32 0.56 -0.51
C LEU A 150 -13.33 0.31 -1.67
N LEU A 151 -12.39 1.23 -1.89
CA LEU A 151 -11.40 1.08 -2.96
C LEU A 151 -10.43 -0.08 -2.69
N LYS A 152 -10.11 -0.36 -1.43
CA LYS A 152 -9.16 -1.39 -0.99
C LYS A 152 -9.76 -2.78 -0.91
N ASN A 153 -11.05 -2.88 -0.65
CA ASN A 153 -11.73 -4.13 -0.39
C ASN A 153 -12.88 -4.29 -1.39
N PRO A 154 -12.63 -4.83 -2.59
CA PRO A 154 -13.65 -4.95 -3.65
C PRO A 154 -14.91 -5.74 -3.26
N THR A 155 -14.82 -6.57 -2.21
CA THR A 155 -15.95 -7.33 -1.65
C THR A 155 -16.86 -6.48 -0.77
N ILE A 156 -16.35 -5.37 -0.21
CA ILE A 156 -17.11 -4.42 0.60
C ILE A 156 -17.81 -3.44 -0.32
N LYS A 157 -19.12 -3.30 -0.15
CA LYS A 157 -19.97 -2.36 -0.90
C LYS A 157 -20.51 -1.23 -0.03
N THR A 158 -20.50 -1.42 1.28
CA THR A 158 -21.05 -0.48 2.24
C THR A 158 -20.12 -0.34 3.44
N VAL A 159 -19.88 0.88 3.89
CA VAL A 159 -19.12 1.16 5.11
C VAL A 159 -20.02 1.93 6.06
N ILE A 160 -20.15 1.44 7.30
CA ILE A 160 -20.95 2.09 8.34
C ILE A 160 -20.09 2.38 9.57
N ASN A 161 -20.46 3.41 10.32
CA ASN A 161 -19.87 3.70 11.62
C ASN A 161 -20.90 3.43 12.72
N LYS A 162 -20.51 2.72 13.77
CA LYS A 162 -21.33 2.52 14.97
C LYS A 162 -21.32 3.82 15.77
N VAL A 163 -22.49 4.43 15.93
CA VAL A 163 -22.67 5.59 16.80
C VAL A 163 -23.23 5.09 18.12
N SER A 164 -22.48 5.23 19.21
CA SER A 164 -22.96 4.88 20.55
C SER A 164 -23.71 6.07 21.16
N ASN A 165 -24.92 6.35 20.67
CA ASN A 165 -25.88 7.16 21.43
C ASN A 165 -26.86 6.23 22.13
N ILE A 166 -26.60 5.96 23.40
CA ILE A 166 -27.64 5.51 24.33
C ILE A 166 -27.82 6.64 25.34
N GLU A 167 -28.62 7.64 24.97
CA GLU A 167 -29.28 8.45 25.99
C GLU A 167 -30.33 7.56 26.65
N ASN A 168 -29.98 6.94 27.77
CA ASN A 168 -30.94 6.24 28.63
C ASN A 168 -31.82 7.29 29.34
N GLU A 169 -32.84 7.82 28.67
CA GLU A 169 -33.86 8.71 29.25
C GLU A 169 -35.02 7.96 29.95
N PHE A 170 -34.78 6.79 30.55
CA PHE A 170 -35.81 6.14 31.38
C PHE A 170 -35.25 5.63 32.71
N ARG A 171 -34.98 6.58 33.62
CA ARG A 171 -35.09 6.36 35.07
C ARG A 171 -36.17 7.27 35.65
N ASN A 172 -37.42 6.98 35.31
CA ASN A 172 -38.54 7.34 36.17
C ASN A 172 -38.97 6.06 36.87
N VAL A 173 -38.44 5.85 38.08
CA VAL A 173 -39.08 4.96 39.05
C VAL A 173 -39.85 5.90 39.96
N SER A 174 -41.14 6.04 39.67
CA SER A 174 -42.13 6.65 40.56
C SER A 174 -42.41 5.73 41.74
#